data_AF-A0A7X6ZN99-F1
#
_entry.id   AF-A0A7X6ZN99-F1
#
_cell.length_a   1.000
_cell.length_b   1.000
_cell.length_c   1.000
_cell.angle_alpha   90.00
_cell.angle_beta   90.00
_cell.angle_gamma   90.00
#
_symmetry.space_group_name_H-M   'P 1'
#
loop_
_entity.id
_entity.type
_entity.pdbx_description
1 polymer ?
#
loop_
_entity_poly.entity_id
_entity_poly.type
_entity_poly.pdbx_seq_one_letter_code
_entity_poly.pdbx_strand_id
1 'polypeptide(L)'
;MKRLVILLLFWAASSGPVLAQIELEWSLANDRTLLMEPIKATLTIANYSGKSLSLGPHGNARLRFDVEDQPTSLVRETGRPLVARPIVIPAGDTREVEVNLLDAYRIVRGQTYMLCPLLEVDGTRFMGRRLALEVQPGLEVLNRRYGMPDSRDGRVISLRQMNRRRMDRLFFRLDSTADGFCLACYDLGRLIRFFVPRLERDRDGVFHVLHQSAPDRFTLSRLDHEGTPLGVAFYIAEVGQIRLERDSEGAVHVVGGTPFEEDPERPGVLSAPSLPPANPYTPTIGELPPKGPAPTQPPARGRAAPRATTPATPAQEPISW
;
A
#
# COMPACT_ATOMS: atom_id res chain seq x y z
N MET A 1 -56.52 -41.02 -52.89
CA MET A 1 -55.44 -40.02 -52.88
C MET A 1 -54.89 -39.94 -51.45
N LYS A 2 -53.69 -40.50 -51.22
CA LYS A 2 -53.11 -40.74 -49.89
C LYS A 2 -52.42 -39.46 -49.39
N ARG A 3 -52.81 -38.97 -48.20
CA ARG A 3 -52.18 -37.86 -47.50
C ARG A 3 -50.97 -38.38 -46.72
N LEU A 4 -49.78 -37.87 -47.03
CA LEU A 4 -48.56 -38.07 -46.23
C LEU A 4 -48.05 -36.67 -45.85
N VAL A 5 -48.33 -36.24 -44.62
CA VAL A 5 -47.79 -35.00 -44.05
C VAL A 5 -46.58 -35.42 -43.22
N ILE A 6 -45.39 -35.11 -43.73
CA ILE A 6 -44.12 -35.33 -43.06
C ILE A 6 -43.92 -34.18 -42.06
N LEU A 7 -43.98 -34.50 -40.77
CA LEU A 7 -43.64 -33.60 -39.68
C LEU A 7 -42.13 -33.74 -39.41
N LEU A 8 -41.35 -32.80 -39.95
CA LEU A 8 -39.93 -32.66 -39.65
C LEU A 8 -39.80 -31.96 -38.29
N LEU A 9 -39.66 -32.75 -37.22
CA LEU A 9 -39.22 -32.26 -35.93
C LEU A 9 -37.77 -31.75 -36.08
N PHE A 10 -37.62 -30.43 -36.07
CA PHE A 10 -36.35 -29.76 -35.84
C PHE A 10 -35.89 -30.12 -34.42
N TRP A 11 -34.94 -31.04 -34.33
CA TRP A 11 -34.26 -31.38 -33.09
C TRP A 11 -33.40 -30.17 -32.70
N ALA A 12 -33.91 -29.37 -31.78
CA ALA A 12 -33.16 -28.29 -31.15
C ALA A 12 -31.99 -28.90 -30.38
N ALA A 13 -30.82 -28.94 -31.02
CA ALA A 13 -29.56 -29.26 -30.37
C ALA A 13 -29.36 -28.27 -29.22
N SER A 14 -29.59 -28.77 -28.02
CA SER A 14 -29.33 -28.04 -26.78
C SER A 14 -27.82 -28.02 -26.59
N SER A 15 -27.17 -26.97 -27.11
CA SER A 15 -25.77 -26.67 -26.85
C SER A 15 -25.62 -26.24 -25.39
N GLY A 16 -25.64 -27.21 -24.47
CA GLY A 16 -25.18 -26.97 -23.11
C GLY A 16 -23.73 -26.50 -23.13
N PRO A 17 -23.28 -25.70 -22.15
CA PRO A 17 -21.87 -25.37 -22.04
C PRO A 17 -21.08 -26.67 -21.95
N VAL A 18 -20.19 -26.90 -22.91
CA VAL A 18 -19.15 -27.91 -22.77
C VAL A 18 -18.42 -27.53 -21.47
N LEU A 19 -18.55 -28.37 -20.45
CA LEU A 19 -17.80 -28.18 -19.21
C LEU A 19 -16.33 -28.23 -19.60
N ALA A 20 -15.67 -27.06 -19.59
CA ALA A 20 -14.25 -26.99 -19.83
C ALA A 20 -13.57 -27.84 -18.77
N GLN A 21 -12.72 -28.78 -19.18
CA GLN A 21 -11.99 -29.64 -18.26
C GLN A 21 -11.08 -28.84 -17.33
N ILE A 22 -10.77 -27.61 -17.68
CA ILE A 22 -10.06 -26.65 -16.83
C ILE A 22 -10.72 -25.29 -17.01
N GLU A 23 -10.99 -24.63 -15.88
CA GLU A 23 -11.49 -23.26 -15.84
C GLU A 23 -10.35 -22.33 -15.40
N LEU A 24 -10.21 -21.21 -16.11
CA LEU A 24 -9.13 -20.25 -15.90
C LEU A 24 -9.69 -18.83 -15.78
N GLU A 25 -9.85 -18.40 -14.53
CA GLU A 25 -10.21 -17.02 -14.21
C GLU A 25 -8.98 -16.27 -13.71
N TRP A 26 -8.96 -14.95 -13.87
CA TRP A 26 -7.85 -14.15 -13.37
C TRP A 26 -8.17 -12.67 -13.23
N SER A 27 -7.35 -11.98 -12.46
CA SER A 27 -7.40 -10.54 -12.26
C SER A 27 -6.00 -9.94 -12.11
N LEU A 28 -5.91 -8.63 -12.39
CA LEU A 28 -4.74 -7.82 -12.09
C LEU A 28 -4.93 -7.14 -10.75
N ALA A 29 -3.87 -7.07 -9.94
CA ALA A 29 -3.87 -6.24 -8.75
C ALA A 29 -4.15 -4.78 -9.10
N ASN A 30 -3.57 -4.28 -10.21
CA ASN A 30 -3.84 -2.97 -10.76
C ASN A 30 -3.89 -3.03 -12.30
N ASP A 31 -4.91 -2.40 -12.88
CA ASP A 31 -5.05 -2.18 -14.33
C ASP A 31 -4.16 -1.07 -14.87
N ARG A 32 -3.64 -0.22 -13.97
CA ARG A 32 -2.63 0.82 -14.27
C ARG A 32 -1.43 0.71 -13.34
N THR A 33 -0.23 0.56 -13.91
CA THR A 33 1.04 0.40 -13.18
C THR A 33 2.05 1.49 -13.53
N LEU A 34 2.92 1.81 -12.57
CA LEU A 34 4.10 2.62 -12.88
C LEU A 34 5.09 1.75 -13.64
N LEU A 35 5.82 2.35 -14.58
CA LEU A 35 6.89 1.68 -15.31
C LEU A 35 7.91 1.07 -14.33
N MET A 36 8.20 -0.22 -14.52
CA MET A 36 9.06 -1.06 -13.65
C MET A 36 8.50 -1.40 -12.27
N GLU A 37 7.24 -1.10 -11.97
CA GLU A 37 6.56 -1.62 -10.77
C GLU A 37 6.19 -3.11 -10.96
N PRO A 38 6.24 -3.95 -9.91
CA PRO A 38 5.74 -5.33 -9.97
C PRO A 38 4.30 -5.42 -10.48
N ILE A 39 4.08 -6.22 -11.53
CA ILE A 39 2.78 -6.43 -12.16
C ILE A 39 2.19 -7.72 -11.61
N LYS A 40 1.50 -7.62 -10.47
CA LYS A 40 0.89 -8.77 -9.79
C LYS A 40 -0.42 -9.18 -10.45
N ALA A 41 -0.54 -10.47 -10.78
CA ALA A 41 -1.75 -11.09 -11.29
C ALA A 41 -2.11 -12.31 -10.42
N THR A 42 -3.40 -12.50 -10.15
CA THR A 42 -3.93 -13.65 -9.43
C THR A 42 -4.78 -14.46 -10.38
N LEU A 43 -4.44 -15.73 -10.57
CA LEU A 43 -5.16 -16.67 -11.40
C LEU A 43 -5.87 -17.70 -10.52
N THR A 44 -7.15 -17.93 -10.79
CA THR A 44 -7.95 -19.00 -10.18
C THR A 44 -8.10 -20.12 -11.20
N ILE A 45 -7.48 -21.26 -10.92
CA ILE A 45 -7.42 -22.41 -11.81
C ILE A 45 -8.24 -23.54 -11.19
N ALA A 46 -9.39 -23.87 -11.80
CA ALA A 46 -10.20 -25.03 -11.39
C ALA A 46 -9.92 -26.21 -12.31
N ASN A 47 -9.56 -27.35 -11.72
CA ASN A 47 -9.11 -28.53 -12.46
C ASN A 47 -10.17 -29.64 -12.47
N TYR A 48 -10.93 -29.74 -13.55
CA TYR A 48 -11.91 -30.80 -13.78
C TYR A 48 -11.39 -31.90 -14.73
N SER A 49 -10.08 -31.97 -14.99
CA SER A 49 -9.49 -32.83 -16.03
C SER A 49 -9.29 -34.30 -15.63
N GLY A 50 -9.56 -34.65 -14.36
CA GLY A 50 -9.35 -35.99 -13.82
C GLY A 50 -7.87 -36.36 -13.58
N LYS A 51 -6.92 -35.47 -13.91
CA LYS A 51 -5.49 -35.61 -13.61
C LYS A 51 -5.01 -34.44 -12.76
N SER A 52 -3.93 -34.62 -12.00
CA SER A 52 -3.30 -33.49 -11.31
C SER A 52 -2.55 -32.60 -12.28
N LEU A 53 -2.66 -31.28 -12.11
CA LEU A 53 -1.85 -30.30 -12.83
C LEU A 53 -0.63 -29.96 -11.98
N SER A 54 0.56 -30.11 -12.55
CA SER A 54 1.81 -29.66 -11.97
C SER A 54 2.30 -28.48 -12.77
N LEU A 55 2.22 -27.29 -12.19
CA LEU A 55 2.77 -26.05 -12.74
C LEU A 55 4.22 -25.91 -12.32
N GLY A 56 5.12 -25.74 -13.28
CA GLY A 56 6.54 -25.51 -13.04
C GLY A 56 7.39 -25.95 -14.23
N PRO A 57 8.71 -25.72 -14.20
CA PRO A 57 9.59 -26.00 -15.33
C PRO A 57 9.58 -27.47 -15.81
N HIS A 58 9.29 -28.41 -14.92
CA HIS A 58 9.25 -29.86 -15.19
C HIS A 58 7.85 -30.47 -15.00
N GLY A 59 6.82 -29.65 -14.91
CA GLY A 59 5.45 -30.09 -14.72
C GLY A 59 4.76 -30.50 -16.02
N ASN A 60 3.60 -31.16 -15.92
CA ASN A 60 2.75 -31.51 -17.06
C ASN A 60 1.85 -30.35 -17.53
N ALA A 61 1.86 -29.23 -16.82
CA ALA A 61 1.07 -28.05 -17.13
C ALA A 61 1.97 -26.80 -17.16
N ARG A 62 1.83 -26.00 -18.22
CA ARG A 62 2.63 -24.80 -18.44
C ARG A 62 1.74 -23.56 -18.44
N LEU A 63 1.88 -22.73 -17.41
CA LEU A 63 1.23 -21.44 -17.33
C LEU A 63 2.10 -20.35 -17.98
N ARG A 64 1.50 -19.56 -18.88
CA ARG A 64 2.11 -18.41 -19.55
C ARG A 64 1.07 -17.30 -19.70
N PHE A 65 1.52 -16.15 -20.16
CA PHE A 65 0.71 -15.07 -20.69
C PHE A 65 1.12 -14.78 -22.13
N ASP A 66 0.14 -14.61 -23.00
CA ASP A 66 0.32 -13.84 -24.22
C ASP A 66 0.26 -12.36 -23.79
N VAL A 67 1.42 -11.71 -23.82
CA VAL A 67 1.59 -10.30 -23.50
C VAL A 67 1.81 -9.57 -24.81
N GLU A 68 0.83 -8.82 -25.28
CA GLU A 68 0.89 -8.09 -26.55
C GLU A 68 1.18 -6.60 -26.29
N ASP A 69 2.17 -6.03 -26.99
CA ASP A 69 2.45 -4.59 -26.96
C ASP A 69 1.77 -3.81 -28.09
N GLN A 70 1.50 -4.49 -29.19
CA GLN A 70 0.68 -4.08 -30.32
C GLN A 70 -0.12 -5.30 -30.78
N PRO A 71 -1.21 -5.12 -31.55
CA PRO A 71 -1.96 -6.26 -32.09
C PRO A 71 -1.01 -7.25 -32.75
N THR A 72 -1.11 -8.53 -32.34
CA THR A 72 -0.31 -9.67 -32.83
C THR A 72 1.21 -9.62 -32.55
N SER A 73 1.70 -8.63 -31.80
CA SER A 73 3.11 -8.52 -31.40
C SER A 73 3.30 -8.94 -29.95
N LEU A 74 3.98 -10.07 -29.72
CA LEU A 74 4.25 -10.58 -28.38
C LEU A 74 5.51 -9.95 -27.78
N VAL A 75 5.40 -9.53 -26.52
CA VAL A 75 6.51 -9.09 -25.69
C VAL A 75 7.46 -10.26 -25.44
N ARG A 76 8.76 -9.97 -25.54
CA ARG A 76 9.81 -10.94 -25.30
C ARG A 76 9.83 -11.39 -23.84
N GLU A 77 9.98 -12.70 -23.63
CA GLU A 77 10.21 -13.28 -22.29
C GLU A 77 11.62 -12.97 -21.78
N THR A 78 11.77 -12.88 -20.46
CA THR A 78 13.06 -12.68 -19.78
C THR A 78 13.86 -13.98 -19.65
N GLY A 79 13.19 -15.13 -19.80
CA GLY A 79 13.74 -16.46 -19.52
C GLY A 79 13.58 -16.91 -18.06
N ARG A 80 13.06 -16.05 -17.17
CA ARG A 80 12.70 -16.44 -15.81
C ARG A 80 11.33 -17.13 -15.80
N PRO A 81 11.15 -18.18 -14.98
CA PRO A 81 9.86 -18.85 -14.88
C PRO A 81 8.82 -17.93 -14.23
N LEU A 82 7.60 -17.94 -14.78
CA LEU A 82 6.46 -17.18 -14.23
C LEU A 82 6.07 -17.65 -12.82
N VAL A 83 6.23 -18.95 -12.56
CA VAL A 83 6.02 -19.56 -11.25
C VAL A 83 7.37 -20.10 -10.76
N ALA A 84 7.93 -19.47 -9.72
CA ALA A 84 9.25 -19.82 -9.22
C ALA A 84 9.31 -21.16 -8.46
N ARG A 85 8.20 -21.54 -7.81
CA ARG A 85 8.08 -22.80 -7.05
C ARG A 85 7.04 -23.69 -7.72
N PRO A 86 7.27 -25.00 -7.84
CA PRO A 86 6.26 -25.89 -8.39
C PRO A 86 4.95 -25.83 -7.61
N ILE A 87 3.81 -25.75 -8.32
CA ILE A 87 2.47 -25.75 -7.74
C ILE A 87 1.72 -26.96 -8.28
N VAL A 88 1.16 -27.77 -7.39
CA VAL A 88 0.32 -28.91 -7.76
C VAL A 88 -1.14 -28.57 -7.48
N ILE A 89 -2.00 -28.79 -8.47
CA ILE A 89 -3.45 -28.63 -8.41
C ILE A 89 -4.06 -30.02 -8.65
N PRO A 90 -4.54 -30.71 -7.59
CA PRO A 90 -5.17 -32.02 -7.72
C PRO A 90 -6.38 -32.02 -8.65
N ALA A 91 -6.80 -33.21 -9.10
CA ALA A 91 -8.04 -33.36 -9.85
C ALA A 91 -9.24 -33.04 -8.95
N GLY A 92 -10.17 -32.21 -9.44
CA GLY A 92 -11.33 -31.73 -8.70
C GLY A 92 -11.07 -30.49 -7.84
N ASP A 93 -9.81 -30.05 -7.72
CA ASP A 93 -9.44 -28.89 -6.88
C ASP A 93 -9.37 -27.59 -7.68
N THR A 94 -9.57 -26.49 -6.95
CA THR A 94 -9.34 -25.13 -7.42
C THR A 94 -8.22 -24.49 -6.61
N ARG A 95 -7.27 -23.82 -7.29
CA ARG A 95 -6.20 -23.08 -6.63
C ARG A 95 -6.03 -21.68 -7.18
N GLU A 96 -5.72 -20.76 -6.27
CA GLU A 96 -5.22 -19.43 -6.59
C GLU A 96 -3.70 -19.47 -6.77
N VAL A 97 -3.23 -18.84 -7.84
CA VAL A 97 -1.81 -18.74 -8.21
C VAL A 97 -1.48 -17.27 -8.44
N GLU A 98 -0.64 -16.72 -7.57
CA GLU A 98 -0.12 -15.37 -7.72
C GLU A 98 1.18 -15.37 -8.51
N VAL A 99 1.28 -14.45 -9.48
CA VAL A 99 2.46 -14.29 -10.34
C VAL A 99 2.80 -12.81 -10.53
N ASN A 100 4.08 -12.53 -10.76
CA ASN A 100 4.55 -11.21 -11.18
C ASN A 100 4.96 -11.23 -12.65
N LEU A 101 4.22 -10.54 -13.50
CA LEU A 101 4.47 -10.56 -14.95
C LEU A 101 5.79 -9.88 -15.32
N LEU A 102 6.24 -8.90 -14.53
CA LEU A 102 7.48 -8.18 -14.82
C LEU A 102 8.73 -9.07 -14.70
N ASP A 103 8.66 -10.15 -13.91
CA ASP A 103 9.76 -11.10 -13.78
C ASP A 103 9.94 -11.95 -15.04
N ALA A 104 8.85 -12.32 -15.71
CA ALA A 104 8.83 -13.23 -16.85
C ALA A 104 8.78 -12.52 -18.22
N TYR A 105 8.30 -11.28 -18.28
CA TYR A 105 8.06 -10.54 -19.53
C TYR A 105 8.74 -9.16 -19.52
N ARG A 106 9.34 -8.78 -20.66
CA ARG A 106 10.06 -7.50 -20.82
C ARG A 106 9.11 -6.31 -21.05
N ILE A 107 8.29 -6.01 -20.05
CA ILE A 107 7.35 -4.88 -20.05
C ILE A 107 8.10 -3.61 -19.60
N VAL A 108 8.92 -3.06 -20.51
CA VAL A 108 9.88 -1.97 -20.21
C VAL A 108 9.53 -0.63 -20.87
N ARG A 109 8.38 -0.53 -21.53
CA ARG A 109 7.89 0.70 -22.17
C ARG A 109 6.60 1.16 -21.51
N GLY A 110 6.44 2.47 -21.37
CA GLY A 110 5.18 3.09 -20.97
C GLY A 110 4.20 3.07 -22.14
N GLN A 111 3.24 2.17 -22.11
CA GLN A 111 2.18 1.96 -23.11
C GLN A 111 1.10 1.05 -22.53
N THR A 112 0.04 0.80 -23.29
CA THR A 112 -0.97 -0.20 -22.95
C THR A 112 -0.56 -1.56 -23.50
N TYR A 113 -0.62 -2.59 -22.68
CA TYR A 113 -0.41 -3.99 -23.05
C TYR A 113 -1.72 -4.76 -22.98
N MET A 114 -1.89 -5.74 -23.86
CA MET A 114 -2.98 -6.71 -23.77
C MET A 114 -2.45 -8.01 -23.18
N LEU A 115 -3.10 -8.49 -22.13
CA LEU A 115 -2.65 -9.63 -21.35
C LEU A 115 -3.69 -10.75 -21.44
N CYS A 116 -3.25 -11.97 -21.75
CA CYS A 116 -4.10 -13.14 -21.84
C CYS A 116 -3.39 -14.34 -21.20
N PRO A 117 -3.87 -14.89 -20.08
CA PRO A 117 -3.26 -16.08 -19.52
C PRO A 117 -3.58 -17.29 -20.41
N LEU A 118 -2.59 -18.14 -20.56
CA LEU A 118 -2.62 -19.36 -21.33
C LEU A 118 -2.09 -20.50 -20.46
N LEU A 119 -2.93 -21.51 -20.25
CA LEU A 119 -2.53 -22.76 -19.63
C LEU A 119 -2.46 -23.85 -20.70
N GLU A 120 -1.30 -24.46 -20.88
CA GLU A 120 -1.10 -25.59 -21.78
C GLU A 120 -0.94 -26.88 -20.97
N VAL A 121 -1.77 -27.89 -21.25
CA VAL A 121 -1.75 -29.21 -20.58
C VAL A 121 -1.87 -30.29 -21.65
N ASP A 122 -0.89 -31.20 -21.71
CA ASP A 122 -0.85 -32.30 -22.70
C ASP A 122 -1.10 -31.81 -24.16
N GLY A 123 -0.61 -30.62 -24.52
CA GLY A 123 -0.78 -30.00 -25.84
C GLY A 123 -2.13 -29.29 -26.06
N THR A 124 -3.05 -29.35 -25.11
CA THR A 124 -4.33 -28.61 -25.14
C THR A 124 -4.17 -27.26 -24.46
N ARG A 125 -4.74 -26.21 -25.07
CA ARG A 125 -4.64 -24.82 -24.60
C ARG A 125 -5.95 -24.33 -24.00
N PHE A 126 -5.86 -23.77 -22.80
CA PHE A 126 -6.96 -23.11 -22.09
C PHE A 126 -6.59 -21.63 -21.92
N MET A 127 -7.43 -20.75 -22.45
CA MET A 127 -7.18 -19.31 -22.44
C MET A 127 -8.16 -18.62 -21.49
N GLY A 128 -7.64 -17.69 -20.68
CA GLY A 128 -8.49 -16.82 -19.89
C GLY A 128 -8.94 -15.60 -20.70
N ARG A 129 -9.76 -14.75 -20.07
CA ARG A 129 -10.16 -13.47 -20.67
C ARG A 129 -8.96 -12.56 -20.92
N ARG A 130 -9.07 -11.67 -21.92
CA ARG A 130 -8.08 -10.61 -22.15
C ARG A 130 -8.32 -9.42 -21.23
N LEU A 131 -7.27 -8.90 -20.60
CA LEU A 131 -7.31 -7.64 -19.85
C LEU A 131 -6.26 -6.66 -20.38
N ALA A 132 -6.59 -5.38 -20.35
CA ALA A 132 -5.64 -4.31 -20.67
C ALA A 132 -4.86 -3.91 -19.41
N LEU A 133 -3.56 -3.67 -19.58
CA LEU A 133 -2.68 -3.09 -18.56
C LEU A 133 -2.08 -1.80 -19.10
N GLU A 134 -2.37 -0.68 -18.46
CA GLU A 134 -1.76 0.60 -18.76
C GLU A 134 -0.47 0.78 -17.94
N VAL A 135 0.67 0.92 -18.62
CA VAL A 135 1.96 1.19 -17.98
C VAL A 135 2.34 2.64 -18.25
N GLN A 136 2.60 3.43 -17.22
CA GLN A 136 2.96 4.84 -17.35
C GLN A 136 4.29 5.13 -16.65
N PRO A 137 5.15 6.03 -17.19
CA PRO A 137 6.39 6.41 -16.52
C PRO A 137 6.16 7.23 -15.23
N GLY A 138 4.96 7.79 -15.04
CA GLY A 138 4.63 8.70 -13.96
C GLY A 138 5.28 10.08 -14.11
N LEU A 139 4.74 11.06 -13.39
CA LEU A 139 5.31 12.40 -13.28
C LEU A 139 6.48 12.39 -12.30
N GLU A 140 7.65 12.85 -12.72
CA GLU A 140 8.78 13.02 -11.79
C GLU A 140 8.53 14.21 -10.86
N VAL A 141 8.54 13.96 -9.55
CA VAL A 141 8.36 14.99 -8.51
C VAL A 141 9.70 15.40 -7.92
N LEU A 142 10.63 14.46 -7.81
CA LEU A 142 11.96 14.68 -7.27
C LEU A 142 12.94 13.71 -7.92
N ASN A 143 14.17 14.14 -8.15
CA ASN A 143 15.26 13.31 -8.64
C ASN A 143 16.55 13.70 -7.92
N ARG A 144 17.27 12.70 -7.39
CA ARG A 144 18.58 12.90 -6.76
C ARG A 144 19.52 11.76 -7.08
N ARG A 145 20.79 12.10 -7.26
CA ARG A 145 21.88 11.15 -7.44
C ARG A 145 22.69 11.02 -6.16
N TYR A 146 23.00 9.78 -5.79
CA TYR A 146 23.83 9.45 -4.64
C TYR A 146 25.01 8.58 -5.10
N GLY A 147 26.20 8.80 -4.53
CA GLY A 147 27.33 7.87 -4.67
C GLY A 147 27.19 6.72 -3.67
N MET A 148 27.57 5.50 -4.05
CA MET A 148 27.49 4.34 -3.17
C MET A 148 28.77 4.13 -2.37
N PRO A 149 28.70 3.66 -1.11
CA PRO A 149 29.87 3.13 -0.42
C PRO A 149 30.43 1.95 -1.22
N ASP A 150 31.75 1.86 -1.34
CA ASP A 150 32.48 0.73 -1.93
C ASP A 150 32.24 0.43 -3.42
N SER A 151 31.51 1.29 -4.13
CA SER A 151 31.30 1.16 -5.58
C SER A 151 31.59 2.47 -6.31
N ARG A 152 32.19 2.38 -7.49
CA ARG A 152 32.26 3.52 -8.43
C ARG A 152 30.91 3.83 -9.08
N ASP A 153 29.89 3.00 -8.82
CA ASP A 153 28.53 3.20 -9.30
C ASP A 153 27.76 4.18 -8.39
N GLY A 154 26.95 5.01 -9.02
CA GLY A 154 25.96 5.83 -8.36
C GLY A 154 24.58 5.18 -8.39
N ARG A 155 23.69 5.70 -7.55
CA ARG A 155 22.26 5.44 -7.62
C ARG A 155 21.54 6.72 -7.99
N VAL A 156 20.55 6.61 -8.87
CA VAL A 156 19.60 7.69 -9.13
C VAL A 156 18.29 7.29 -8.49
N ILE A 157 17.80 8.15 -7.60
CA ILE A 157 16.48 8.01 -7.01
C ILE A 157 15.57 9.01 -7.65
N SER A 158 14.42 8.55 -8.11
CA SER A 158 13.33 9.41 -8.50
C SER A 158 12.07 9.10 -7.70
N LEU A 159 11.39 10.15 -7.25
CA LEU A 159 10.03 10.06 -6.72
C LEU A 159 9.07 10.34 -7.86
N ARG A 160 8.19 9.38 -8.15
CA ARG A 160 7.24 9.45 -9.27
C ARG A 160 5.83 9.55 -8.72
N GLN A 161 5.01 10.34 -9.38
CA GLN A 161 3.59 10.46 -9.08
C GLN A 161 2.78 9.84 -10.21
N MET A 162 1.72 9.11 -9.86
CA MET A 162 0.73 8.63 -10.82
C MET A 162 -0.65 8.60 -10.19
N ASN A 163 -1.68 8.90 -10.99
CA ASN A 163 -3.07 8.71 -10.58
C ASN A 163 -3.49 7.25 -10.79
N ARG A 164 -3.89 6.58 -9.71
CA ARG A 164 -4.38 5.20 -9.70
C ARG A 164 -5.65 5.12 -8.86
N ARG A 165 -6.73 4.57 -9.43
CA ARG A 165 -8.04 4.43 -8.75
C ARG A 165 -8.55 5.75 -8.15
N ARG A 166 -8.47 6.84 -8.92
CA ARG A 166 -8.87 8.21 -8.53
C ARG A 166 -8.07 8.83 -7.38
N MET A 167 -6.93 8.24 -7.03
CA MET A 167 -6.04 8.74 -5.99
C MET A 167 -4.66 8.98 -6.58
N ASP A 168 -4.06 10.11 -6.23
CA ASP A 168 -2.64 10.33 -6.50
C ASP A 168 -1.82 9.45 -5.57
N ARG A 169 -0.86 8.74 -6.12
CA ARG A 169 0.10 7.93 -5.38
C ARG A 169 1.52 8.37 -5.65
N LEU A 170 2.35 8.24 -4.62
CA LEU A 170 3.79 8.46 -4.71
C LEU A 170 4.50 7.13 -4.84
N PHE A 171 5.50 7.07 -5.69
CA PHE A 171 6.31 5.89 -5.92
C PHE A 171 7.79 6.22 -5.74
N PHE A 172 8.53 5.31 -5.15
CA PHE A 172 9.97 5.33 -5.09
C PHE A 172 10.53 4.54 -6.26
N ARG A 173 11.49 5.09 -7.00
CA ARG A 173 12.23 4.38 -8.03
C ARG A 173 13.74 4.57 -7.85
N LEU A 174 14.47 3.47 -7.92
CA LEU A 174 15.92 3.41 -7.81
C LEU A 174 16.51 2.83 -9.10
N ASP A 175 17.40 3.58 -9.74
CA ASP A 175 18.11 3.16 -10.95
C ASP A 175 19.63 3.11 -10.69
N SER A 176 20.31 2.10 -11.26
CA SER A 176 21.79 2.05 -11.31
C SER A 176 22.29 3.01 -12.38
N THR A 177 23.34 3.79 -12.07
CA THR A 177 23.94 4.69 -13.06
C THR A 177 24.89 4.01 -14.04
N ALA A 178 25.49 2.88 -13.64
CA ALA A 178 26.40 2.11 -14.46
C ALA A 178 25.66 1.43 -15.62
N ASP A 179 24.55 0.74 -15.30
CA ASP A 179 23.89 -0.14 -16.27
C ASP A 179 22.53 0.41 -16.76
N GLY A 180 22.01 1.46 -16.12
CA GLY A 180 20.71 2.05 -16.44
C GLY A 180 19.52 1.14 -16.07
N PHE A 181 19.75 0.09 -15.31
CA PHE A 181 18.70 -0.80 -14.83
C PHE A 181 17.93 -0.19 -13.66
N CYS A 182 16.61 -0.37 -13.68
CA CYS A 182 15.77 -0.14 -12.51
C CYS A 182 15.99 -1.27 -11.51
N LEU A 183 16.54 -0.94 -10.35
CA LEU A 183 16.82 -1.88 -9.26
C LEU A 183 15.58 -2.10 -8.39
N ALA A 184 14.81 -1.03 -8.17
CA ALA A 184 13.66 -1.05 -7.26
C ALA A 184 12.60 -0.03 -7.68
N CYS A 185 11.33 -0.41 -7.55
CA CYS A 185 10.18 0.44 -7.80
C CYS A 185 9.02 0.06 -6.87
N TYR A 186 8.58 0.97 -6.00
CA TYR A 186 7.60 0.69 -4.95
C TYR A 186 6.55 1.79 -4.83
N ASP A 187 5.29 1.40 -4.62
CA ASP A 187 4.20 2.30 -4.20
C ASP A 187 4.43 2.69 -2.73
N LEU A 188 4.62 3.98 -2.47
CA LEU A 188 4.77 4.54 -1.14
C LEU A 188 3.44 4.92 -0.50
N GLY A 189 2.34 4.87 -1.26
CA GLY A 189 1.00 5.16 -0.80
C GLY A 189 0.42 6.46 -1.37
N ARG A 190 -0.65 6.91 -0.72
CA ARG A 190 -1.43 8.09 -1.12
C ARG A 190 -0.59 9.36 -1.00
N LEU A 191 -0.67 10.22 -2.01
CA LEU A 191 -0.05 11.54 -2.04
C LEU A 191 -1.11 12.64 -2.06
N ILE A 192 -0.94 13.66 -1.22
CA ILE A 192 -1.62 14.95 -1.39
C ILE A 192 -0.61 16.08 -1.55
N ARG A 193 -0.93 17.06 -2.40
CA ARG A 193 0.03 18.06 -2.91
C ARG A 193 0.04 19.38 -2.12
N PHE A 194 -0.08 19.34 -0.79
CA PHE A 194 0.18 20.52 0.07
C PHE A 194 1.59 20.54 0.65
N PHE A 195 2.31 19.43 0.52
CA PHE A 195 3.69 19.26 0.96
C PHE A 195 4.51 18.63 -0.17
N VAL A 196 5.65 19.23 -0.49
CA VAL A 196 6.59 18.66 -1.46
C VAL A 196 7.32 17.49 -0.79
N PRO A 197 7.24 16.26 -1.34
CA PRO A 197 7.94 15.10 -0.77
C PRO A 197 9.43 15.38 -0.57
N ARG A 198 9.96 14.90 0.56
CA ARG A 198 11.37 15.01 0.92
C ARG A 198 12.04 13.66 0.83
N LEU A 199 13.29 13.68 0.37
CA LEU A 199 14.15 12.51 0.27
C LEU A 199 15.49 12.87 0.91
N GLU A 200 15.89 12.13 1.93
CA GLU A 200 17.22 12.21 2.53
C GLU A 200 17.83 10.82 2.66
N ARG A 201 19.17 10.76 2.74
CA ARG A 201 19.90 9.52 2.97
C ARG A 201 20.69 9.66 4.27
N ASP A 202 20.57 8.70 5.17
CA ASP A 202 21.35 8.68 6.41
C ASP A 202 22.77 8.11 6.21
N ARG A 203 23.51 7.96 7.32
CA ARG A 203 24.90 7.47 7.32
C ARG A 203 25.01 6.00 6.93
N ASP A 204 23.98 5.21 7.19
CA ASP A 204 23.93 3.77 6.92
C ASP A 204 23.46 3.46 5.48
N GLY A 205 23.21 4.52 4.69
CA GLY A 205 22.78 4.41 3.31
C GLY A 205 21.28 4.16 3.16
N VAL A 206 20.50 4.30 4.24
CA VAL A 206 19.04 4.17 4.19
C VAL A 206 18.44 5.45 3.64
N PHE A 207 17.53 5.29 2.69
CA PHE A 207 16.74 6.36 2.12
C PHE A 207 15.46 6.58 2.93
N HIS A 208 15.25 7.82 3.34
CA HIS A 208 14.07 8.28 4.06
C HIS A 208 13.23 9.14 3.13
N VAL A 209 12.02 8.70 2.83
CA VAL A 209 11.06 9.44 2.02
C VAL A 209 9.90 9.90 2.91
N LEU A 210 9.78 11.20 3.10
CA LEU A 210 8.68 11.82 3.82
C LEU A 210 7.70 12.44 2.82
N HIS A 211 6.43 12.08 2.90
CA HIS A 211 5.38 12.69 2.09
C HIS A 211 4.09 12.82 2.88
N GLN A 212 3.20 13.68 2.39
CA GLN A 212 1.89 13.90 3.01
C GLN A 212 0.86 12.98 2.38
N SER A 213 0.19 12.19 3.23
CA SER A 213 -0.81 11.19 2.82
C SER A 213 -2.25 11.62 3.13
N ALA A 214 -2.45 12.55 4.08
CA ALA A 214 -3.73 13.22 4.37
C ALA A 214 -3.49 14.65 4.90
N PRO A 215 -4.51 15.53 5.02
CA PRO A 215 -4.33 16.96 5.33
C PRO A 215 -3.40 17.27 6.50
N ASP A 216 -3.41 16.43 7.53
CA ASP A 216 -2.60 16.50 8.74
C ASP A 216 -1.69 15.27 8.94
N ARG A 217 -1.63 14.35 7.96
CA ARG A 217 -0.90 13.08 8.10
C ARG A 217 0.23 12.93 7.09
N PHE A 218 1.33 12.39 7.60
CA PHE A 218 2.56 12.19 6.88
C PHE A 218 3.04 10.75 7.03
N THR A 219 3.64 10.24 5.96
CA THR A 219 4.18 8.90 5.87
C THR A 219 5.67 8.99 5.63
N LEU A 220 6.45 8.33 6.49
CA LEU A 220 7.88 8.15 6.37
C LEU A 220 8.15 6.71 5.91
N SER A 221 8.61 6.55 4.68
CA SER A 221 9.05 5.27 4.15
C SER A 221 10.57 5.16 4.22
N ARG A 222 11.09 4.02 4.69
CA ARG A 222 12.51 3.73 4.77
C ARG A 222 12.86 2.59 3.83
N LEU A 223 13.88 2.78 2.99
CA LEU A 223 14.37 1.78 2.06
C LEU A 223 15.90 1.69 2.16
N ASP A 224 16.46 0.50 2.06
CA ASP A 224 17.93 0.33 2.05
C ASP A 224 18.57 0.84 0.75
N HIS A 225 19.89 0.69 0.65
CA HIS A 225 20.68 1.18 -0.49
C HIS A 225 20.43 0.42 -1.80
N GLU A 226 19.82 -0.77 -1.74
CA GLU A 226 19.35 -1.55 -2.90
C GLU A 226 17.85 -1.34 -3.17
N GLY A 227 17.19 -0.52 -2.35
CA GLY A 227 15.78 -0.18 -2.46
C GLY A 227 14.84 -1.14 -1.72
N THR A 228 15.35 -2.11 -0.95
CA THR A 228 14.50 -3.00 -0.15
C THR A 228 13.74 -2.19 0.91
N PRO A 229 12.40 -2.32 1.03
CA PRO A 229 11.65 -1.66 2.09
C PRO A 229 12.07 -2.14 3.48
N LEU A 230 12.45 -1.20 4.35
CA LEU A 230 12.80 -1.46 5.76
C LEU A 230 11.64 -1.20 6.72
N GLY A 231 10.65 -0.42 6.28
CA GLY A 231 9.42 -0.17 7.04
C GLY A 231 8.85 1.22 6.82
N VAL A 232 7.69 1.45 7.42
CA VAL A 232 6.93 2.70 7.32
C VAL A 232 6.61 3.20 8.73
N ALA A 233 6.62 4.52 8.92
CA ALA A 233 6.16 5.18 10.13
C ALA A 233 5.22 6.34 9.75
N PHE A 234 4.28 6.68 10.64
CA PHE A 234 3.28 7.70 10.38
C PHE A 234 3.33 8.83 11.41
N TYR A 235 3.04 10.04 10.97
CA TYR A 235 3.11 11.25 11.79
C TYR A 235 1.91 12.16 11.55
N ILE A 236 1.47 12.82 12.61
CA ILE A 236 0.52 13.94 12.54
C ILE A 236 1.32 15.24 12.68
N ALA A 237 1.08 16.20 11.78
CA ALA A 237 1.70 17.51 11.85
C ALA A 237 0.91 18.56 11.07
N GLU A 238 1.17 19.83 11.36
CA GLU A 238 0.80 20.92 10.47
C GLU A 238 1.77 21.03 9.28
N VAL A 239 1.24 21.36 8.11
CA VAL A 239 2.07 21.57 6.92
C VAL A 239 3.08 22.69 7.17
N GLY A 240 4.36 22.41 6.88
CA GLY A 240 5.46 23.36 7.08
C GLY A 240 6.20 23.19 8.41
N GLN A 241 5.60 22.53 9.41
CA GLN A 241 6.28 22.21 10.68
C GLN A 241 7.07 20.91 10.59
N ILE A 242 6.61 19.94 9.79
CA ILE A 242 7.29 18.66 9.64
C ILE A 242 8.39 18.68 8.58
N ARG A 243 9.56 18.13 8.92
CA ARG A 243 10.70 18.01 8.00
C ARG A 243 11.59 16.81 8.34
N LEU A 244 12.39 16.40 7.36
CA LEU A 244 13.55 15.54 7.60
C LEU A 244 14.73 16.41 8.02
N GLU A 245 15.41 16.01 9.08
CA GLU A 245 16.60 16.68 9.59
C GLU A 245 17.71 15.65 9.82
N ARG A 246 18.94 16.02 9.44
CA ARG A 246 20.12 15.19 9.64
C ARG A 246 20.88 15.71 10.85
N ASP A 247 21.15 14.82 11.81
CA ASP A 247 21.94 15.17 12.98
C ASP A 247 23.45 15.25 12.68
N SER A 248 24.23 15.67 13.67
CA SER A 248 25.69 15.80 13.57
C SER A 248 26.39 14.47 13.32
N GLU A 249 25.77 13.35 13.67
CA GLU A 249 26.31 12.04 13.46
C GLU A 249 25.89 11.43 12.10
N GLY A 250 24.98 12.09 11.38
CA GLY A 250 24.54 11.72 10.04
C GLY A 250 23.28 10.86 9.99
N ALA A 251 22.62 10.61 11.12
CA ALA A 251 21.30 9.96 11.15
C ALA A 251 20.20 10.94 10.73
N VAL A 252 19.14 10.43 10.12
CA VAL A 252 18.01 11.22 9.63
C VAL A 252 16.80 10.95 10.51
N HIS A 253 16.18 12.03 11.01
CA HIS A 253 15.02 12.00 11.89
C HIS A 253 13.92 12.92 11.37
N VAL A 254 12.69 12.65 11.81
CA VAL A 254 11.54 13.53 11.56
C VAL A 254 11.44 14.54 12.70
N VAL A 255 11.38 15.83 12.37
CA VAL A 255 11.18 16.93 13.32
C VAL A 255 9.83 17.57 13.04
N GLY A 256 9.11 17.95 14.11
CA GLY A 256 7.84 18.69 14.01
C GLY A 256 6.58 17.84 13.76
N GLY A 257 6.66 16.52 13.91
CA GLY A 257 5.52 15.61 13.81
C GLY A 257 5.37 14.72 15.05
N THR A 258 4.12 14.37 15.38
CA THR A 258 3.80 13.43 16.46
C THR A 258 3.57 12.04 15.85
N PRO A 259 4.31 11.00 16.25
CA PRO A 259 4.13 9.67 15.70
C PRO A 259 2.77 9.08 16.08
N PHE A 260 2.18 8.29 15.19
CA PHE A 260 0.99 7.50 15.47
C PHE A 260 1.07 6.13 14.79
N GLU A 261 0.28 5.18 15.29
CA GLU A 261 0.11 3.87 14.68
C GLU A 261 -1.15 3.86 13.81
N GLU A 262 -1.01 3.42 12.57
CA GLU A 262 -2.15 3.22 11.68
C GLU A 262 -2.68 1.80 11.86
N ASP A 263 -4.00 1.66 11.98
CA ASP A 263 -4.67 0.36 12.07
C ASP A 263 -4.49 -0.39 10.74
N PRO A 264 -3.84 -1.57 10.71
CA PRO A 264 -3.61 -2.33 9.49
C PRO A 264 -4.92 -2.80 8.81
N GLU A 265 -6.02 -2.95 9.55
CA GLU A 265 -7.32 -3.31 8.99
C GLU A 265 -8.11 -2.08 8.51
N ARG A 266 -7.73 -0.87 8.94
CA ARG A 266 -8.39 0.39 8.61
C ARG A 266 -7.39 1.53 8.33
N PRO A 267 -6.60 1.41 7.25
CA PRO A 267 -5.71 2.49 6.83
C PRO A 267 -6.54 3.77 6.60
N GLY A 268 -6.16 4.86 7.26
CA GLY A 268 -6.90 6.12 7.25
C GLY A 268 -7.76 6.40 8.49
N VAL A 269 -7.91 5.48 9.45
CA VAL A 269 -8.62 5.75 10.72
C VAL A 269 -7.61 6.00 11.84
N LEU A 270 -7.70 7.17 12.50
CA LEU A 270 -6.90 7.46 13.69
C LEU A 270 -7.44 6.63 14.86
N SER A 271 -6.69 5.62 15.28
CA SER A 271 -6.85 5.07 16.62
C SER A 271 -6.14 6.01 17.58
N ALA A 272 -6.89 6.67 18.46
CA ALA A 272 -6.28 7.39 19.57
C ALA A 272 -5.42 6.39 20.38
N PRO A 273 -4.25 6.80 20.90
CA PRO A 273 -3.53 5.97 21.87
C PRO A 273 -4.52 5.61 22.98
N SER A 274 -4.53 4.33 23.37
CA SER A 274 -5.37 3.87 24.47
C SER A 274 -5.19 4.82 25.65
N LEU A 275 -6.30 5.43 26.10
CA LEU A 275 -6.28 6.15 27.35
C LEU A 275 -5.75 5.19 28.42
N PRO A 276 -4.88 5.64 29.34
CA PRO A 276 -4.52 4.83 30.50
C PRO A 276 -5.81 4.33 31.16
N PRO A 277 -5.82 3.12 31.73
CA PRO A 277 -7.02 2.57 32.35
C PRO A 277 -7.61 3.62 33.29
N ALA A 278 -8.92 3.86 33.15
CA ALA A 278 -9.64 4.78 34.02
C ALA A 278 -9.26 4.44 35.46
N ASN A 279 -8.85 5.46 36.23
CA ASN A 279 -8.53 5.32 37.63
C ASN A 279 -9.69 4.53 38.31
N PRO A 280 -9.43 3.43 39.05
CA PRO A 280 -10.49 2.60 39.64
C PRO A 280 -11.42 3.37 40.58
N TYR A 281 -11.06 4.59 40.97
CA TYR A 281 -11.95 5.49 41.69
C TYR A 281 -12.87 6.19 40.70
N THR A 282 -14.06 5.61 40.50
CA THR A 282 -15.24 6.41 40.14
C THR A 282 -15.62 7.21 41.39
N PRO A 283 -15.45 8.56 41.46
CA PRO A 283 -16.19 9.30 42.46
C PRO A 283 -17.65 9.24 42.03
N THR A 284 -18.45 8.42 42.70
CA THR A 284 -19.91 8.51 42.62
C THR A 284 -20.28 9.90 43.13
N ILE A 285 -20.45 10.85 42.21
CA ILE A 285 -21.06 12.13 42.51
C ILE A 285 -22.51 11.81 42.89
N GLY A 286 -22.79 11.72 44.20
CA GLY A 286 -24.16 11.52 44.69
C GLY A 286 -24.33 10.86 46.07
N GLU A 287 -23.35 10.15 46.62
CA GLU A 287 -23.50 9.58 47.97
C GLU A 287 -22.87 10.48 49.03
N LEU A 288 -23.72 11.31 49.64
CA LEU A 288 -23.42 11.94 50.91
C LEU A 288 -23.15 10.83 51.96
N PRO A 289 -22.03 10.87 52.70
CA PRO A 289 -21.76 9.89 53.73
C PRO A 289 -22.84 9.95 54.83
N PRO A 290 -23.19 8.82 55.45
CA PRO A 290 -24.21 8.78 56.48
C PRO A 290 -23.82 9.70 57.65
N LYS A 291 -24.80 10.48 58.08
CA LYS A 291 -24.72 11.48 59.14
C LYS A 291 -24.23 10.84 60.44
N GLY A 292 -22.96 11.07 60.78
CA GLY A 292 -22.40 10.71 62.08
C GLY A 292 -23.10 11.46 63.22
N PRO A 293 -23.02 10.97 64.48
CA PRO A 293 -23.71 11.57 65.60
C PRO A 293 -23.24 13.01 65.83
N ALA A 294 -24.19 13.89 66.13
CA ALA A 294 -23.96 15.32 66.32
C ALA A 294 -22.98 15.58 67.50
N PRO A 295 -21.99 16.47 67.33
CA PRO A 295 -21.11 16.85 68.42
C PRO A 295 -21.83 17.73 69.45
N THR A 296 -21.58 17.43 70.72
CA THR A 296 -22.06 18.18 71.89
C THR A 296 -21.50 19.60 71.90
N GLN A 297 -22.39 20.58 72.04
CA GLN A 297 -22.11 22.01 71.97
C GLN A 297 -21.40 22.51 73.26
N PRO A 298 -20.26 23.22 73.18
CA PRO A 298 -19.76 24.03 74.28
C PRO A 298 -20.42 25.43 74.26
N PRO A 299 -20.61 26.08 75.42
CA PRO A 299 -21.42 27.29 75.52
C PRO A 299 -20.68 28.55 75.06
N ALA A 300 -21.51 29.49 74.60
CA ALA A 300 -21.13 30.79 74.06
C ALA A 300 -20.51 31.75 75.10
N ARG A 301 -19.43 32.42 74.69
CA ARG A 301 -18.97 33.76 75.12
C ARG A 301 -18.27 34.36 73.89
N GLY A 302 -18.39 35.60 73.50
CA GLY A 302 -18.97 36.81 74.04
C GLY A 302 -18.46 37.92 73.10
N ARG A 303 -19.37 38.80 72.70
CA ARG A 303 -19.24 39.81 71.64
C ARG A 303 -18.23 40.91 72.01
N ALA A 304 -17.40 41.35 71.05
CA ALA A 304 -16.87 42.72 71.01
C ALA A 304 -16.59 43.14 69.56
N ALA A 305 -16.92 44.39 69.26
CA ALA A 305 -17.12 44.97 67.92
C ALA A 305 -15.89 45.86 67.51
N PRO A 306 -15.93 46.69 66.43
CA PRO A 306 -14.88 46.74 65.41
C PRO A 306 -14.08 48.07 65.35
N ARG A 307 -13.02 48.12 64.54
CA ARG A 307 -12.35 49.36 64.06
C ARG A 307 -11.65 49.07 62.72
N ALA A 308 -12.19 49.50 61.58
CA ALA A 308 -12.04 50.79 60.89
C ALA A 308 -10.72 50.93 60.08
N THR A 309 -10.86 50.83 58.74
CA THR A 309 -10.28 51.66 57.63
C THR A 309 -8.86 52.22 57.76
N THR A 310 -7.99 52.14 56.72
CA THR A 310 -7.94 53.06 55.55
C THR A 310 -6.87 52.57 54.52
N PRO A 311 -6.94 52.93 53.22
CA PRO A 311 -6.18 52.34 52.10
C PRO A 311 -5.08 53.25 51.51
N ALA A 312 -4.23 52.72 50.60
CA ALA A 312 -3.41 53.44 49.59
C ALA A 312 -2.63 52.39 48.75
N THR A 313 -2.26 52.49 47.47
CA THR A 313 -2.53 53.32 46.27
C THR A 313 -1.76 52.59 45.13
N PRO A 314 -2.23 52.56 43.86
CA PRO A 314 -1.56 51.88 42.76
C PRO A 314 -0.47 52.76 42.12
N ALA A 315 0.60 52.15 41.61
CA ALA A 315 1.62 52.84 40.79
C ALA A 315 1.63 52.29 39.37
N GLN A 316 1.51 53.21 38.41
CA GLN A 316 1.56 53.03 36.96
C GLN A 316 3.01 52.91 36.45
N GLU A 317 3.21 52.01 35.48
CA GLU A 317 3.95 52.09 34.19
C GLU A 317 4.96 53.23 33.90
N PRO A 318 5.97 53.02 33.02
CA PRO A 318 5.69 53.03 31.58
C PRO A 318 6.50 52.10 30.66
N ILE A 319 5.86 51.84 29.52
CA ILE A 319 6.34 51.28 28.25
C ILE A 319 7.33 52.25 27.56
N SER A 320 8.33 51.70 26.88
CA SER A 320 9.14 52.43 25.88
C SER A 320 9.24 51.62 24.58
N TRP A 321 9.16 52.37 23.48
CA TRP A 321 9.13 52.01 22.05
C TRP A 321 10.22 51.08 21.54
#